data_AF-A0A923U063-F1
#
_entry.id   AF-A0A923U063-F1
#
_cell.length_a   1.000
_cell.length_b   1.000
_cell.length_c   1.000
_cell.angle_alpha   90.00
_cell.angle_beta   90.00
_cell.angle_gamma   90.00
#
_symmetry.space_group_name_H-M   'P 1'
#
loop_
_entity.id
_entity.type
_entity.pdbx_description
1 polymer ?
#
loop_
_entity_poly.entity_id
_entity_poly.type
_entity_poly.pdbx_seq_one_letter_code
_entity_poly.pdbx_strand_id
1 'polypeptide(L)'
;METVSLSIQEKKALVELNSTLEHRQKWIKVHAAEYLIWAGHPGTVLKEFLKEEKIHSNEPQYRIGIWRVLVQAERDPARKKIWLNKIYDAYKDMNGPDRTHATETLAKLKQPVANLFPQVTAITIASGDRNLQAYALWASSFGSESLMKKNKKKFIDMALTDTNMTIRKISAFVLRQSKGLKLAQRERLATAALSTDKMADTYVTYLATSLVTAPAGADCNKLSKINDMLIKDVKKYTAAQRTELFQALAEKGEKKHLKILQGFIDDENSGGIYDFSSDESADMRAAAAYAILKINGRQK
;
A
#
# COMPACT_ATOMS: atom_id res chain seq x y z
N MET A 1 5.64 -6.82 -32.36
CA MET A 1 5.75 -6.39 -30.94
C MET A 1 7.10 -6.86 -30.46
N GLU A 2 8.08 -5.96 -30.37
CA GLU A 2 9.38 -6.32 -29.80
C GLU A 2 9.18 -6.68 -28.33
N THR A 3 9.45 -7.95 -27.99
CA THR A 3 9.54 -8.37 -26.60
C THR A 3 10.77 -7.71 -26.00
N VAL A 4 10.58 -6.60 -25.29
CA VAL A 4 11.65 -5.97 -24.52
C VAL A 4 12.16 -7.00 -23.51
N SER A 5 13.37 -7.49 -23.73
CA SER A 5 13.99 -8.46 -22.83
C SER A 5 14.12 -7.85 -21.44
N LEU A 6 13.63 -8.56 -20.43
CA LEU A 6 13.82 -8.18 -19.03
C LEU A 6 15.31 -8.21 -18.68
N SER A 7 15.75 -7.20 -17.93
CA SER A 7 17.05 -7.18 -17.27
C SER A 7 17.17 -8.31 -16.24
N ILE A 8 18.39 -8.66 -15.86
CA ILE A 8 18.66 -9.68 -14.81
C ILE A 8 17.95 -9.31 -13.50
N GLN A 9 17.94 -8.02 -13.13
CA GLN A 9 17.28 -7.54 -11.91
C GLN A 9 15.75 -7.69 -11.99
N GLU A 10 15.13 -7.38 -13.14
CA GLU A 10 13.69 -7.58 -13.33
C GLU A 10 13.33 -9.07 -13.28
N LYS A 11 14.16 -9.94 -13.86
CA LYS A 11 13.96 -11.40 -13.78
C LYS A 11 14.01 -11.89 -12.33
N LYS A 12 15.01 -11.48 -11.55
CA LYS A 12 15.10 -11.82 -10.13
C LYS A 12 13.91 -11.31 -9.31
N ALA A 13 13.49 -10.06 -9.54
CA ALA A 13 12.33 -9.48 -8.87
C ALA A 13 11.04 -10.26 -9.18
N LEU A 14 10.83 -10.67 -10.44
CA LEU A 14 9.69 -11.52 -10.79
C LEU A 14 9.78 -12.91 -10.15
N VAL A 15 10.96 -13.51 -10.06
CA VAL A 15 11.14 -14.79 -9.37
C VAL A 15 10.75 -14.66 -7.90
N GLU A 16 11.19 -13.61 -7.21
CA GLU A 16 10.84 -13.37 -5.80
C GLU A 16 9.32 -13.21 -5.61
N LEU A 17 8.66 -12.41 -6.45
CA LEU A 17 7.22 -12.20 -6.37
C LEU A 17 6.43 -13.48 -6.66
N ASN A 18 6.82 -14.27 -7.66
CA ASN A 18 6.15 -15.52 -7.98
C ASN A 18 6.39 -16.59 -6.90
N SER A 19 7.61 -16.68 -6.35
CA SER A 19 7.92 -17.56 -5.22
C SER A 19 7.09 -17.20 -3.99
N THR A 20 6.98 -15.91 -3.69
CA THR A 20 6.14 -15.42 -2.58
C THR A 20 4.66 -15.75 -2.82
N LEU A 21 4.17 -15.55 -4.05
CA LEU A 21 2.80 -15.91 -4.44
C LEU A 21 2.54 -17.42 -4.28
N GLU A 22 3.50 -18.27 -4.62
CA GLU A 22 3.34 -19.73 -4.61
C GLU A 22 3.43 -20.33 -3.20
N HIS A 23 4.38 -19.86 -2.39
CA HIS A 23 4.75 -20.55 -1.14
C HIS A 23 4.27 -19.86 0.14
N ARG A 24 3.99 -18.55 0.11
CA ARG A 24 3.49 -17.84 1.30
C ARG A 24 1.99 -17.91 1.41
N GLN A 25 1.49 -17.54 2.58
CA GLN A 25 0.08 -17.64 2.93
C GLN A 25 -0.50 -16.27 3.32
N LYS A 26 -1.83 -16.19 3.37
CA LYS A 26 -2.56 -15.05 3.92
C LYS A 26 -2.15 -13.70 3.32
N TRP A 27 -1.87 -12.71 4.17
CA TRP A 27 -1.61 -11.33 3.77
C TRP A 27 -0.35 -11.17 2.91
N ILE A 28 0.68 -11.98 3.14
CA ILE A 28 1.93 -11.94 2.37
C ILE A 28 1.64 -12.37 0.92
N LYS A 29 0.84 -13.41 0.74
CA LYS A 29 0.38 -13.84 -0.59
C LYS A 29 -0.48 -12.77 -1.28
N VAL A 30 -1.36 -12.08 -0.52
CA VAL A 30 -2.16 -10.95 -1.03
C VAL A 30 -1.26 -9.80 -1.50
N HIS A 31 -0.25 -9.41 -0.74
CA HIS A 31 0.66 -8.33 -1.12
C HIS A 31 1.47 -8.69 -2.38
N ALA A 32 2.03 -9.90 -2.46
CA ALA A 32 2.72 -10.37 -3.65
C ALA A 32 1.83 -10.35 -4.90
N ALA A 33 0.58 -10.79 -4.77
CA ALA A 33 -0.41 -10.73 -5.84
C ALA A 33 -0.72 -9.29 -6.28
N GLU A 34 -0.94 -8.38 -5.34
CA GLU A 34 -1.18 -6.97 -5.64
C GLU A 34 0.03 -6.35 -6.36
N TYR A 35 1.25 -6.62 -5.90
CA TYR A 35 2.48 -6.17 -6.56
C TYR A 35 2.63 -6.70 -7.98
N LEU A 36 2.33 -7.99 -8.22
CA LEU A 36 2.33 -8.56 -9.57
C LEU A 36 1.31 -7.87 -10.48
N ILE A 37 0.08 -7.64 -9.98
CA ILE A 37 -0.95 -6.92 -10.75
C ILE A 37 -0.47 -5.50 -11.09
N TRP A 38 0.04 -4.74 -10.11
CA TRP A 38 0.47 -3.35 -10.30
C TRP A 38 1.74 -3.22 -11.14
N ALA A 39 2.53 -4.29 -11.25
CA ALA A 39 3.65 -4.41 -12.17
C ALA A 39 3.25 -4.86 -13.59
N GLY A 40 1.97 -5.19 -13.84
CA GLY A 40 1.47 -5.58 -15.16
C GLY A 40 1.45 -7.08 -15.43
N HIS A 41 1.55 -7.92 -14.39
CA HIS A 41 1.59 -9.37 -14.47
C HIS A 41 0.38 -10.07 -13.80
N PRO A 42 -0.88 -9.75 -14.15
CA PRO A 42 -2.07 -10.27 -13.44
C PRO A 42 -2.42 -11.74 -13.77
N GLY A 43 -1.85 -12.31 -14.84
CA GLY A 43 -2.31 -13.60 -15.39
C GLY A 43 -2.16 -14.78 -14.44
N THR A 44 -1.00 -14.93 -13.80
CA THR A 44 -0.74 -15.99 -12.80
C THR A 44 -1.56 -15.78 -11.53
N VAL A 45 -1.76 -14.51 -11.15
CA VAL A 45 -2.49 -14.12 -9.95
C VAL A 45 -3.95 -14.56 -9.98
N LEU A 46 -4.67 -14.35 -11.10
CA LEU A 46 -6.08 -14.73 -11.21
C LEU A 46 -6.29 -16.23 -10.98
N LYS A 47 -5.47 -17.06 -11.63
CA LYS A 47 -5.56 -18.53 -11.49
C LYS A 47 -5.33 -18.95 -10.04
N GLU A 48 -4.35 -18.38 -9.37
CA GLU A 48 -4.00 -18.75 -8.01
C GLU A 48 -5.07 -18.31 -7.00
N PHE A 49 -5.57 -17.08 -7.13
CA PHE A 49 -6.57 -16.55 -6.21
C PHE A 49 -7.97 -17.14 -6.38
N LEU A 50 -8.27 -17.72 -7.56
CA LEU A 50 -9.47 -18.55 -7.72
C LEU A 50 -9.35 -19.89 -6.97
N LYS A 51 -8.14 -20.39 -6.69
CA LYS A 51 -7.95 -21.55 -5.81
C LYS A 51 -8.06 -21.13 -4.35
N GLU A 52 -7.40 -20.02 -3.98
CA GLU A 52 -7.50 -19.45 -2.63
C GLU A 52 -8.96 -19.21 -2.24
N GLU A 53 -9.77 -18.65 -3.14
CA GLU A 53 -11.18 -18.42 -2.88
C GLU A 53 -11.96 -19.70 -2.58
N LYS A 54 -11.67 -20.80 -3.29
CA LYS A 54 -12.32 -22.09 -3.05
C LYS A 54 -11.98 -22.69 -1.68
N ILE A 55 -10.78 -22.46 -1.18
CA ILE A 55 -10.28 -23.06 0.07
C ILE A 55 -10.63 -22.16 1.27
N HIS A 56 -10.48 -20.85 1.11
CA HIS A 56 -10.50 -19.86 2.18
C HIS A 56 -11.72 -18.92 2.12
N SER A 57 -12.77 -19.22 1.35
CA SER A 57 -14.00 -18.38 1.28
C SER A 57 -14.64 -18.12 2.64
N ASN A 58 -14.44 -19.02 3.61
CA ASN A 58 -15.04 -18.95 4.93
C ASN A 58 -14.11 -18.36 5.99
N GLU A 59 -12.85 -18.06 5.66
CA GLU A 59 -11.90 -17.45 6.60
C GLU A 59 -12.14 -15.94 6.69
N PRO A 60 -12.66 -15.41 7.83
CA PRO A 60 -12.92 -14.00 7.97
C PRO A 60 -11.64 -13.19 7.77
N GLN A 61 -11.79 -11.95 7.30
CA GLN A 61 -10.75 -10.98 7.00
C GLN A 61 -9.87 -11.38 5.80
N TYR A 62 -9.37 -12.62 5.76
CA TYR A 62 -8.54 -13.09 4.66
C TYR A 62 -9.32 -13.17 3.35
N ARG A 63 -10.56 -13.66 3.37
CA ARG A 63 -11.45 -13.68 2.19
C ARG A 63 -11.64 -12.32 1.54
N ILE A 64 -11.59 -11.24 2.32
CA ILE A 64 -11.68 -9.87 1.78
C ILE A 64 -10.42 -9.53 0.95
N GLY A 65 -9.24 -9.93 1.43
CA GLY A 65 -8.00 -9.81 0.66
C GLY A 65 -8.05 -10.61 -0.65
N ILE A 66 -8.60 -11.84 -0.60
CA ILE A 66 -8.80 -12.68 -1.78
C ILE A 66 -9.72 -11.98 -2.80
N TRP A 67 -10.90 -11.52 -2.37
CA TRP A 67 -11.84 -10.84 -3.26
C TRP A 67 -11.25 -9.54 -3.81
N ARG A 68 -10.47 -8.79 -3.02
CA ARG A 68 -9.77 -7.59 -3.49
C ARG A 68 -8.80 -7.89 -4.63
N VAL A 69 -8.02 -8.97 -4.51
CA VAL A 69 -7.09 -9.40 -5.57
C VAL A 69 -7.87 -9.84 -6.81
N LEU A 70 -8.96 -10.60 -6.64
CA LEU A 70 -9.81 -11.03 -7.76
C LEU A 70 -10.47 -9.85 -8.48
N VAL A 71 -10.95 -8.82 -7.78
CA VAL A 71 -11.47 -7.59 -8.40
C VAL A 71 -10.42 -6.92 -9.29
N GLN A 72 -9.16 -6.91 -8.85
CA GLN A 72 -8.07 -6.26 -9.58
C GLN A 72 -7.56 -7.10 -10.77
N ALA A 73 -7.49 -8.43 -10.61
CA ALA A 73 -6.97 -9.34 -11.63
C ALA A 73 -7.99 -9.69 -12.73
N GLU A 74 -9.28 -9.66 -12.41
CA GLU A 74 -10.34 -10.05 -13.35
C GLU A 74 -10.49 -9.05 -14.51
N ARG A 75 -10.63 -9.60 -15.72
CA ARG A 75 -10.84 -8.82 -16.95
C ARG A 75 -12.31 -8.75 -17.33
N ASP A 76 -13.07 -9.80 -17.03
CA ASP A 76 -14.51 -9.84 -17.29
C ASP A 76 -15.27 -8.93 -16.29
N PRO A 77 -15.95 -7.87 -16.75
CA PRO A 77 -16.72 -6.98 -15.89
C PRO A 77 -17.79 -7.69 -15.06
N ALA A 78 -18.42 -8.74 -15.59
CA ALA A 78 -19.47 -9.48 -14.89
C ALA A 78 -18.90 -10.24 -13.70
N ARG A 79 -17.79 -10.98 -13.90
CA ARG A 79 -17.08 -11.67 -12.82
C ARG A 79 -16.50 -10.71 -11.79
N LYS A 80 -15.94 -9.58 -12.24
CA LYS A 80 -15.44 -8.53 -11.35
C LYS A 80 -16.52 -8.02 -10.41
N LYS A 81 -17.74 -7.82 -10.93
CA LYS A 81 -18.90 -7.38 -10.14
C LYS A 81 -19.28 -8.39 -9.06
N ILE A 82 -19.14 -9.70 -9.30
CA ILE A 82 -19.40 -10.73 -8.28
C ILE A 82 -18.49 -10.52 -7.07
N TRP A 83 -17.19 -10.41 -7.29
CA TRP A 83 -16.21 -10.21 -6.20
C TRP A 83 -16.43 -8.89 -5.47
N LEU A 84 -16.73 -7.82 -6.22
CA LEU A 84 -17.02 -6.52 -5.65
C LEU A 84 -18.29 -6.52 -4.78
N ASN A 85 -19.34 -7.21 -5.22
CA ASN A 85 -20.57 -7.35 -4.44
C ASN A 85 -20.34 -8.09 -3.12
N LYS A 86 -19.51 -9.15 -3.09
CA LYS A 86 -19.15 -9.81 -1.83
C LYS A 86 -18.49 -8.84 -0.83
N ILE A 87 -17.63 -7.96 -1.32
CA ILE A 87 -17.00 -6.91 -0.48
C ILE A 87 -18.04 -5.88 -0.02
N TYR A 88 -18.98 -5.48 -0.89
CA TYR A 88 -20.07 -4.59 -0.48
C TYR A 88 -20.95 -5.21 0.60
N ASP A 89 -21.27 -6.50 0.49
CA ASP A 89 -22.07 -7.20 1.49
C ASP A 89 -21.36 -7.25 2.84
N ALA A 90 -20.07 -7.57 2.85
CA ALA A 90 -19.23 -7.51 4.05
C ALA A 90 -19.11 -6.10 4.67
N TYR A 91 -19.16 -5.05 3.84
CA TYR A 91 -19.17 -3.67 4.33
C TYR A 91 -20.51 -3.27 4.99
N LYS A 92 -21.63 -3.74 4.42
CA LYS A 92 -22.99 -3.47 4.92
C LYS A 92 -23.32 -4.28 6.16
N ASP A 93 -22.68 -5.42 6.37
CA ASP A 93 -22.86 -6.22 7.59
C ASP A 93 -22.26 -5.50 8.79
N MET A 94 -23.11 -4.80 9.53
CA MET A 94 -22.72 -3.91 10.62
C MET A 94 -22.02 -4.62 11.78
N ASN A 95 -22.27 -5.93 11.94
CA ASN A 95 -21.72 -6.75 13.02
C ASN A 95 -20.73 -7.81 12.50
N GLY A 96 -20.48 -7.82 11.19
CA GLY A 96 -19.66 -8.82 10.54
C GLY A 96 -18.17 -8.68 10.89
N PRO A 97 -17.43 -9.81 11.01
CA PRO A 97 -16.00 -9.81 11.34
C PRO A 97 -15.12 -9.20 10.25
N ASP A 98 -15.66 -9.02 9.04
CA ASP A 98 -14.94 -8.51 7.87
C ASP A 98 -15.01 -6.99 7.72
N ARG A 99 -15.93 -6.33 8.43
CA ARG A 99 -16.40 -5.00 8.08
C ARG A 99 -15.26 -3.97 7.96
N THR A 100 -14.29 -4.01 8.87
CA THR A 100 -13.12 -3.12 8.83
C THR A 100 -12.24 -3.38 7.61
N HIS A 101 -11.96 -4.64 7.28
CA HIS A 101 -11.17 -5.02 6.10
C HIS A 101 -11.92 -4.73 4.79
N ALA A 102 -13.24 -4.93 4.78
CA ALA A 102 -14.10 -4.58 3.64
C ALA A 102 -14.07 -3.07 3.40
N THR A 103 -14.18 -2.26 4.45
CA THR A 103 -14.12 -0.79 4.36
C THR A 103 -12.78 -0.32 3.81
N GLU A 104 -11.66 -0.85 4.33
CA GLU A 104 -10.32 -0.55 3.80
C GLU A 104 -10.19 -0.94 2.32
N THR A 105 -10.69 -2.13 1.97
CA THR A 105 -10.65 -2.66 0.60
C THR A 105 -11.46 -1.80 -0.36
N LEU A 106 -12.65 -1.36 0.01
CA LEU A 106 -13.45 -0.43 -0.80
C LEU A 106 -12.73 0.90 -1.00
N ALA A 107 -12.02 1.39 0.01
CA ALA A 107 -11.20 2.59 -0.11
C ALA A 107 -10.01 2.39 -1.08
N LYS A 108 -9.28 1.27 -0.96
CA LYS A 108 -8.20 0.88 -1.89
C LYS A 108 -8.69 0.72 -3.34
N LEU A 109 -9.87 0.15 -3.52
CA LEU A 109 -10.55 0.00 -4.81
C LEU A 109 -11.27 1.28 -5.28
N LYS A 110 -11.13 2.39 -4.55
CA LYS A 110 -11.68 3.72 -4.86
C LYS A 110 -13.20 3.74 -5.02
N GLN A 111 -13.91 2.92 -4.26
CA GLN A 111 -15.37 2.82 -4.30
C GLN A 111 -16.00 3.95 -3.46
N PRO A 112 -16.93 4.75 -4.04
CA PRO A 112 -17.50 5.91 -3.37
C PRO A 112 -18.62 5.51 -2.40
N VAL A 113 -18.27 4.92 -1.26
CA VAL A 113 -19.25 4.36 -0.30
C VAL A 113 -20.26 5.38 0.22
N ALA A 114 -19.88 6.66 0.33
CA ALA A 114 -20.81 7.72 0.72
C ALA A 114 -21.96 7.93 -0.28
N ASN A 115 -21.74 7.61 -1.55
CA ASN A 115 -22.77 7.71 -2.59
C ASN A 115 -23.54 6.39 -2.72
N LEU A 116 -22.85 5.25 -2.61
CA LEU A 116 -23.44 3.93 -2.78
C LEU A 116 -24.25 3.48 -1.56
N PHE A 117 -23.79 3.80 -0.35
CA PHE A 117 -24.34 3.33 0.93
C PHE A 117 -24.34 4.47 1.96
N PRO A 118 -25.09 5.57 1.72
CA PRO A 118 -25.00 6.78 2.54
C PRO A 118 -25.31 6.55 4.03
N GLN A 119 -26.34 5.76 4.34
CA GLN A 119 -26.74 5.48 5.72
C GLN A 119 -25.69 4.63 6.47
N VAL A 120 -25.25 3.52 5.87
CA VAL A 120 -24.18 2.67 6.42
C VAL A 120 -22.92 3.49 6.63
N THR A 121 -22.55 4.33 5.66
CA THR A 121 -21.37 5.21 5.75
C THR A 121 -21.47 6.21 6.89
N ALA A 122 -22.61 6.88 7.05
CA ALA A 122 -22.84 7.84 8.12
C ALA A 122 -22.70 7.18 9.50
N ILE A 123 -23.31 6.00 9.71
CA ILE A 123 -23.18 5.24 10.95
C ILE A 123 -21.72 4.81 11.18
N THR A 124 -21.04 4.36 10.12
CA THR A 124 -19.64 3.92 10.19
C THR A 124 -18.71 5.05 10.64
N ILE A 125 -18.89 6.26 10.07
CA ILE A 125 -18.10 7.45 10.42
C ILE A 125 -18.40 7.94 11.85
N ALA A 126 -19.62 7.70 12.35
CA ALA A 126 -20.01 8.04 13.72
C ALA A 126 -19.74 6.94 14.76
N SER A 127 -19.21 5.78 14.34
CA SER A 127 -18.95 4.65 15.23
C SER A 127 -17.82 4.93 16.24
N GLY A 128 -17.62 4.07 17.24
CA GLY A 128 -16.47 4.19 18.17
C GLY A 128 -15.15 3.60 17.62
N ASP A 129 -15.20 2.77 16.58
CA ASP A 129 -14.02 2.15 15.99
C ASP A 129 -13.29 3.14 15.07
N ARG A 130 -12.18 3.69 15.56
CA ARG A 130 -11.45 4.74 14.83
C ARG A 130 -10.77 4.25 13.56
N ASN A 131 -10.37 2.97 13.48
CA ASN A 131 -9.76 2.43 12.27
C ASN A 131 -10.82 2.33 11.17
N LEU A 132 -11.98 1.77 11.53
CA LEU A 132 -13.14 1.69 10.64
C LEU A 132 -13.59 3.08 10.18
N GLN A 133 -13.67 4.07 11.08
CA GLN A 133 -13.96 5.46 10.72
C GLN A 133 -12.96 6.04 9.71
N ALA A 134 -11.66 5.82 9.92
CA ALA A 134 -10.62 6.35 9.05
C ALA A 134 -10.73 5.75 7.64
N TYR A 135 -10.99 4.46 7.52
CA TYR A 135 -11.21 3.81 6.22
C TYR A 135 -12.51 4.23 5.55
N ALA A 136 -13.60 4.40 6.30
CA ALA A 136 -14.87 4.90 5.76
C ALA A 136 -14.73 6.34 5.24
N LEU A 137 -13.99 7.18 5.97
CA LEU A 137 -13.64 8.54 5.53
C LEU A 137 -12.81 8.51 4.25
N TRP A 138 -11.86 7.58 4.14
CA TRP A 138 -11.05 7.42 2.93
C TRP A 138 -11.93 7.01 1.75
N ALA A 139 -12.74 5.95 1.87
CA ALA A 139 -13.65 5.51 0.81
C ALA A 139 -14.66 6.61 0.42
N SER A 140 -15.16 7.38 1.39
CA SER A 140 -16.05 8.53 1.15
C SER A 140 -15.40 9.64 0.33
N SER A 141 -14.07 9.73 0.34
CA SER A 141 -13.33 10.76 -0.41
C SER A 141 -13.55 10.64 -1.92
N PHE A 142 -13.89 9.45 -2.42
CA PHE A 142 -14.15 9.21 -3.85
C PHE A 142 -15.56 9.62 -4.29
N GLY A 143 -16.44 10.05 -3.38
CA GLY A 143 -17.81 10.47 -3.71
C GLY A 143 -17.89 11.79 -4.49
N SER A 144 -16.91 12.69 -4.32
CA SER A 144 -16.77 13.94 -5.10
C SER A 144 -15.40 14.61 -4.88
N GLU A 145 -15.02 15.55 -5.74
CA GLU A 145 -13.80 16.35 -5.55
C GLU A 145 -13.82 17.18 -4.27
N SER A 146 -15.00 17.69 -3.89
CA SER A 146 -15.18 18.45 -2.65
C SER A 146 -14.89 17.58 -1.42
N LEU A 147 -15.44 16.36 -1.39
CA LEU A 147 -15.16 15.38 -0.34
C LEU A 147 -13.68 14.99 -0.32
N MET A 148 -13.07 14.74 -1.48
CA MET A 148 -11.64 14.46 -1.59
C MET A 148 -10.79 15.58 -0.98
N LYS A 149 -11.06 16.85 -1.32
CA LYS A 149 -10.34 18.00 -0.80
C LYS A 149 -10.52 18.17 0.71
N LYS A 150 -11.77 18.05 1.19
CA LYS A 150 -12.12 18.13 2.62
C LYS A 150 -11.40 17.05 3.43
N ASN A 151 -11.50 15.80 2.99
CA ASN A 151 -10.97 14.66 3.72
C ASN A 151 -9.44 14.62 3.67
N LYS A 152 -8.79 15.04 2.57
CA LYS A 152 -7.33 15.23 2.55
C LYS A 152 -6.83 16.18 3.62
N LYS A 153 -7.54 17.30 3.86
CA LYS A 153 -7.20 18.21 4.97
C LYS A 153 -7.30 17.49 6.31
N LYS A 154 -8.41 16.78 6.55
CA LYS A 154 -8.63 16.00 7.77
C LYS A 154 -7.55 14.93 7.99
N PHE A 155 -7.14 14.20 6.94
CA PHE A 155 -6.08 13.20 7.05
C PHE A 155 -4.70 13.81 7.32
N ILE A 156 -4.41 15.03 6.86
CA ILE A 156 -3.17 15.72 7.24
C ILE A 156 -3.18 16.04 8.73
N ASP A 157 -4.30 16.57 9.22
CA ASP A 157 -4.41 16.92 10.64
C ASP A 157 -4.34 15.63 11.50
N MET A 158 -5.08 14.57 11.14
CA MET A 158 -4.98 13.26 11.81
C MET A 158 -3.58 12.64 11.72
N ALA A 159 -2.90 12.75 10.57
CA ALA A 159 -1.54 12.23 10.44
C ALA A 159 -0.60 12.92 11.42
N LEU A 160 -0.71 14.24 11.60
CA LEU A 160 0.27 15.05 12.33
C LEU A 160 -0.04 15.23 13.82
N THR A 161 -1.32 15.26 14.21
CA THR A 161 -1.72 15.68 15.56
C THR A 161 -2.54 14.66 16.33
N ASP A 162 -2.94 13.54 15.72
CA ASP A 162 -3.76 12.56 16.41
C ASP A 162 -2.95 11.84 17.50
N THR A 163 -3.57 11.57 18.66
CA THR A 163 -2.92 10.90 19.79
C THR A 163 -2.78 9.40 19.57
N ASN A 164 -3.58 8.81 18.67
CA ASN A 164 -3.51 7.39 18.33
C ASN A 164 -2.50 7.17 17.19
N MET A 165 -1.40 6.48 17.50
CA MET A 165 -0.31 6.21 16.56
C MET A 165 -0.75 5.43 15.32
N THR A 166 -1.67 4.46 15.47
CA THR A 166 -2.22 3.69 14.35
C THR A 166 -2.95 4.60 13.38
N ILE A 167 -3.71 5.57 13.90
CA ILE A 167 -4.46 6.51 13.06
C ILE A 167 -3.53 7.51 12.38
N ARG A 168 -2.43 7.91 13.01
CA ARG A 168 -1.38 8.69 12.33
C ARG A 168 -0.82 7.93 11.12
N LYS A 169 -0.47 6.64 11.32
CA LYS A 169 0.06 5.76 10.25
C LYS A 169 -0.96 5.51 9.14
N ILE A 170 -2.21 5.19 9.48
CA ILE A 170 -3.32 5.04 8.50
C ILE A 170 -3.49 6.34 7.70
N SER A 171 -3.54 7.48 8.37
CA SER A 171 -3.76 8.77 7.70
C SER A 171 -2.62 9.11 6.74
N ALA A 172 -1.38 8.86 7.13
CA ALA A 172 -0.22 9.02 6.26
C ALA A 172 -0.27 8.09 5.04
N PHE A 173 -0.64 6.82 5.23
CA PHE A 173 -0.86 5.87 4.14
C PHE A 173 -1.95 6.34 3.17
N VAL A 174 -3.09 6.80 3.69
CA VAL A 174 -4.20 7.33 2.88
C VAL A 174 -3.74 8.52 2.02
N LEU A 175 -2.93 9.43 2.58
CA LEU A 175 -2.39 10.58 1.84
C LEU A 175 -1.48 10.15 0.69
N ARG A 176 -0.64 9.12 0.89
CA ARG A 176 0.18 8.54 -0.19
C ARG A 176 -0.68 7.98 -1.32
N GLN A 177 -1.70 7.21 -0.98
CA GLN A 177 -2.57 6.56 -1.97
C GLN A 177 -3.46 7.57 -2.71
N SER A 178 -3.91 8.63 -2.03
CA SER A 178 -4.81 9.63 -2.60
C SER A 178 -4.10 10.68 -3.48
N LYS A 179 -2.77 10.81 -3.35
CA LYS A 179 -1.88 11.73 -4.10
C LYS A 179 -2.44 13.17 -4.15
N GLY A 180 -1.89 14.03 -5.02
CA GLY A 180 -2.47 15.33 -5.36
C GLY A 180 -2.73 16.25 -4.14
N LEU A 181 -1.74 16.41 -3.28
CA LEU A 181 -1.77 17.39 -2.18
C LEU A 181 -1.39 18.78 -2.70
N LYS A 182 -1.93 19.84 -2.09
CA LYS A 182 -1.54 21.24 -2.38
C LYS A 182 -0.16 21.56 -1.83
N LEU A 183 0.50 22.62 -2.33
CA LEU A 183 1.83 23.04 -1.86
C LEU A 183 1.91 23.21 -0.34
N ALA A 184 1.02 24.01 0.25
CA ALA A 184 0.99 24.21 1.70
C ALA A 184 0.78 22.91 2.50
N GLN A 185 0.02 21.96 1.97
CA GLN A 185 -0.19 20.66 2.61
C GLN A 185 1.07 19.80 2.58
N ARG A 186 1.82 19.84 1.48
CA ARG A 186 3.10 19.14 1.34
C ARG A 186 4.18 19.74 2.22
N GLU A 187 4.27 21.07 2.30
CA GLU A 187 5.22 21.75 3.18
C GLU A 187 5.00 21.39 4.65
N ARG A 188 3.74 21.23 5.08
CA ARG A 188 3.42 20.73 6.42
C ARG A 188 3.96 19.33 6.66
N LEU A 189 3.75 18.41 5.71
CA LEU A 189 4.24 17.02 5.82
C LEU A 189 5.77 16.94 5.77
N ALA A 190 6.41 17.67 4.84
CA ALA A 190 7.86 17.71 4.71
C ALA A 190 8.52 18.31 5.95
N THR A 191 7.97 19.40 6.50
CA THR A 191 8.45 19.98 7.77
C THR A 191 8.33 18.97 8.90
N ALA A 192 7.17 18.32 9.04
CA ALA A 192 6.97 17.29 10.06
C ALA A 192 7.95 16.12 9.90
N ALA A 193 8.16 15.63 8.68
CA ALA A 193 9.10 14.54 8.41
C ALA A 193 10.55 14.92 8.79
N LEU A 194 10.96 16.15 8.50
CA LEU A 194 12.30 16.66 8.82
C LEU A 194 12.49 16.97 10.32
N SER A 195 11.40 17.26 11.06
CA SER A 195 11.44 17.55 12.50
C SER A 195 11.12 16.34 13.38
N THR A 196 10.69 15.22 12.80
CA THR A 196 10.32 14.03 13.58
C THR A 196 11.56 13.37 14.18
N ASP A 197 11.47 13.00 15.45
CA ASP A 197 12.49 12.19 16.12
C ASP A 197 12.74 10.91 15.30
N LYS A 198 14.00 10.62 15.02
CA LYS A 198 14.43 9.45 14.24
C LYS A 198 14.07 8.13 14.91
N MET A 199 13.88 8.15 16.23
CA MET A 199 13.45 6.99 17.01
C MET A 199 11.93 6.84 17.06
N ALA A 200 11.17 7.83 16.58
CA ALA A 200 9.72 7.75 16.56
C ALA A 200 9.24 6.74 15.50
N ASP A 201 8.23 5.97 15.88
CA ASP A 201 7.51 5.02 15.03
C ASP A 201 6.99 5.60 13.70
N THR A 202 6.73 6.90 13.64
CA THR A 202 6.24 7.62 12.45
C THR A 202 7.35 8.15 11.55
N TYR A 203 8.62 8.01 11.93
CA TYR A 203 9.74 8.64 11.22
C TYR A 203 9.78 8.24 9.75
N VAL A 204 9.90 6.93 9.48
CA VAL A 204 9.90 6.38 8.11
C VAL A 204 8.57 6.68 7.41
N THR A 205 7.46 6.59 8.12
CA THR A 205 6.13 6.89 7.59
C THR A 205 6.01 8.29 7.03
N TYR A 206 6.51 9.30 7.73
CA TYR A 206 6.44 10.68 7.26
C TYR A 206 7.43 11.00 6.15
N LEU A 207 8.63 10.44 6.20
CA LEU A 207 9.60 10.56 5.11
C LEU A 207 9.02 9.94 3.82
N ALA A 208 8.53 8.71 3.89
CA ALA A 208 7.87 8.02 2.77
C ALA A 208 6.67 8.80 2.23
N THR A 209 5.83 9.34 3.12
CA THR A 209 4.65 10.13 2.73
C THR A 209 5.04 11.43 2.02
N SER A 210 6.05 12.12 2.54
CA SER A 210 6.53 13.36 1.96
C SER A 210 7.16 13.14 0.58
N LEU A 211 7.92 12.06 0.41
CA LEU A 211 8.50 11.68 -0.87
C LEU A 211 7.42 11.38 -1.92
N VAL A 212 6.45 10.51 -1.59
CA VAL A 212 5.42 10.07 -2.55
C VAL A 212 4.48 11.21 -2.97
N THR A 213 4.15 12.11 -2.05
CA THR A 213 3.20 13.20 -2.30
C THR A 213 3.82 14.44 -2.95
N ALA A 214 5.14 14.44 -3.18
CA ALA A 214 5.85 15.48 -3.90
C ALA A 214 5.40 15.61 -5.37
N PRO A 215 5.17 16.83 -5.89
CA PRO A 215 4.87 17.05 -7.30
C PRO A 215 6.11 16.80 -8.16
N ALA A 216 5.92 16.66 -9.48
CA ALA A 216 7.03 16.76 -10.42
C ALA A 216 7.64 18.18 -10.32
N GLY A 217 8.95 18.28 -10.14
CA GLY A 217 9.66 19.57 -10.05
C GLY A 217 9.57 20.30 -8.71
N ALA A 218 9.22 19.64 -7.60
CA ALA A 218 9.33 20.25 -6.28
C ALA A 218 10.78 20.58 -5.89
N ASP A 219 10.96 21.46 -4.88
CA ASP A 219 12.25 21.86 -4.33
C ASP A 219 13.18 20.65 -4.15
N CYS A 220 14.16 20.57 -5.05
CA CYS A 220 15.08 19.47 -5.13
C CYS A 220 15.86 19.28 -3.82
N ASN A 221 16.10 20.35 -3.06
CA ASN A 221 16.95 20.28 -1.87
C ASN A 221 16.24 19.57 -0.70
N LYS A 222 15.01 19.98 -0.39
CA LYS A 222 14.23 19.33 0.68
C LYS A 222 13.91 17.87 0.33
N LEU A 223 13.53 17.60 -0.91
CA LEU A 223 13.21 16.24 -1.35
C LEU A 223 14.44 15.34 -1.42
N SER A 224 15.58 15.85 -1.88
CA SER A 224 16.85 15.12 -1.80
C SER A 224 17.18 14.79 -0.36
N LYS A 225 17.10 15.77 0.55
CA LYS A 225 17.34 15.53 1.98
C LYS A 225 16.40 14.48 2.57
N ILE A 226 15.11 14.53 2.26
CA ILE A 226 14.13 13.52 2.69
C ILE A 226 14.51 12.14 2.13
N ASN A 227 14.84 12.05 0.85
CA ASN A 227 15.23 10.80 0.20
C ASN A 227 16.50 10.23 0.83
N ASP A 228 17.52 11.06 1.07
CA ASP A 228 18.78 10.66 1.69
C ASP A 228 18.57 10.19 3.13
N MET A 229 17.74 10.89 3.91
CA MET A 229 17.36 10.48 5.27
C MET A 229 16.59 9.16 5.28
N LEU A 230 15.75 8.93 4.29
CA LEU A 230 14.90 7.76 4.18
C LEU A 230 15.68 6.48 3.83
N ILE A 231 16.77 6.59 3.07
CA ILE A 231 17.64 5.44 2.76
C ILE A 231 18.78 5.29 3.77
N LYS A 232 19.11 6.34 4.52
CA LYS A 232 20.15 6.32 5.53
C LYS A 232 19.80 5.30 6.61
N ASP A 233 20.77 4.44 6.93
CA ASP A 233 20.63 3.41 7.96
C ASP A 233 19.47 2.43 7.72
N VAL A 234 19.05 2.18 6.47
CA VAL A 234 17.93 1.25 6.15
C VAL A 234 18.07 -0.14 6.80
N LYS A 235 19.30 -0.59 7.05
CA LYS A 235 19.60 -1.86 7.74
C LYS A 235 19.21 -1.87 9.22
N LYS A 236 18.89 -0.71 9.81
CA LYS A 236 18.39 -0.57 11.18
C LYS A 236 16.86 -0.54 11.25
N TYR A 237 16.19 -0.37 10.11
CA TYR A 237 14.73 -0.34 10.06
C TYR A 237 14.15 -1.72 10.33
N THR A 238 12.94 -1.77 10.88
CA THR A 238 12.14 -2.99 10.98
C THR A 238 11.69 -3.45 9.58
N ALA A 239 11.25 -4.70 9.45
CA ALA A 239 10.68 -5.20 8.19
C ALA A 239 9.53 -4.31 7.69
N ALA A 240 8.60 -3.93 8.58
CA ALA A 240 7.47 -3.05 8.24
C ALA A 240 7.93 -1.66 7.73
N GLN A 241 8.94 -1.07 8.37
CA GLN A 241 9.51 0.21 7.92
C GLN A 241 10.18 0.08 6.54
N ARG A 242 10.87 -1.03 6.28
CA ARG A 242 11.47 -1.32 4.97
C ARG A 242 10.40 -1.56 3.89
N THR A 243 9.34 -2.28 4.20
CA THR A 243 8.18 -2.45 3.30
C THR A 243 7.59 -1.09 2.92
N GLU A 244 7.39 -0.20 3.89
CA GLU A 244 6.89 1.16 3.64
C GLU A 244 7.84 1.99 2.78
N LEU A 245 9.15 1.94 3.07
CA LEU A 245 10.19 2.53 2.25
C LEU A 245 10.14 2.03 0.81
N PHE A 246 10.12 0.71 0.60
CA PHE A 246 10.18 0.13 -0.73
C PHE A 246 8.92 0.45 -1.54
N GLN A 247 7.74 0.50 -0.91
CA GLN A 247 6.53 1.01 -1.56
C GLN A 247 6.69 2.48 -2.00
N ALA A 248 7.33 3.33 -1.19
CA ALA A 248 7.61 4.71 -1.58
C ALA A 248 8.60 4.79 -2.75
N LEU A 249 9.64 3.95 -2.77
CA LEU A 249 10.59 3.84 -3.89
C LEU A 249 9.95 3.25 -5.15
N ALA A 250 8.95 2.39 -5.00
CA ALA A 250 8.17 1.90 -6.14
C ALA A 250 7.44 3.06 -6.85
N GLU A 251 7.06 4.12 -6.14
CA GLU A 251 6.42 5.31 -6.72
C GLU A 251 7.42 6.37 -7.20
N LYS A 252 8.49 6.62 -6.44
CA LYS A 252 9.38 7.78 -6.63
C LYS A 252 10.86 7.45 -6.72
N GLY A 253 11.24 6.18 -6.59
CA GLY A 253 12.63 5.75 -6.66
C GLY A 253 13.24 5.90 -8.06
N GLU A 254 14.56 5.99 -8.07
CA GLU A 254 15.43 6.21 -9.24
C GLU A 254 16.44 5.06 -9.39
N LYS A 255 17.21 5.05 -10.49
CA LYS A 255 18.28 4.06 -10.77
C LYS A 255 19.23 3.84 -9.58
N LYS A 256 19.60 4.91 -8.88
CA LYS A 256 20.52 4.83 -7.72
C LYS A 256 19.99 3.93 -6.58
N HIS A 257 18.68 3.72 -6.50
CA HIS A 257 18.06 2.88 -5.48
C HIS A 257 18.01 1.39 -5.84
N LEU A 258 18.34 1.00 -7.08
CA LEU A 258 18.25 -0.40 -7.49
C LEU A 258 19.24 -1.28 -6.73
N LYS A 259 20.45 -0.79 -6.46
CA LYS A 259 21.49 -1.57 -5.74
C LYS A 259 21.05 -1.93 -4.32
N ILE A 260 20.42 -0.99 -3.61
CA ILE A 260 19.94 -1.22 -2.24
C ILE A 260 18.76 -2.18 -2.23
N LEU A 261 17.80 -2.04 -3.16
CA LEU A 261 16.65 -2.93 -3.29
C LEU A 261 17.07 -4.36 -3.64
N GLN A 262 17.97 -4.50 -4.62
CA GLN A 262 18.51 -5.80 -5.03
C GLN A 262 19.27 -6.46 -3.87
N GLY A 263 20.00 -5.67 -3.07
CA GLY A 263 20.64 -6.14 -1.86
C GLY A 263 19.65 -6.88 -0.95
N PHE A 264 18.45 -6.36 -0.70
CA PHE A 264 17.47 -7.04 0.15
C PHE A 264 16.82 -8.29 -0.47
N ILE A 265 16.85 -8.43 -1.81
CA ILE A 265 16.40 -9.66 -2.47
C ILE A 265 17.48 -10.73 -2.41
N ASP A 266 18.74 -10.35 -2.64
CA ASP A 266 19.89 -11.26 -2.73
C ASP A 266 20.49 -11.63 -1.36
N ASP A 267 20.20 -10.86 -0.31
CA ASP A 267 20.81 -11.03 1.02
C ASP A 267 20.15 -12.17 1.81
N GLU A 268 20.52 -13.40 1.49
CA GLU A 268 20.26 -14.61 2.29
C GLU A 268 20.88 -14.53 3.71
N ASN A 269 21.81 -13.59 3.92
CA ASN A 269 22.61 -13.42 5.14
C ASN A 269 22.45 -12.02 5.75
N SER A 270 21.26 -11.43 5.71
CA SER A 270 20.99 -10.19 6.45
C SER A 270 21.06 -10.50 7.95
N GLY A 271 22.28 -10.59 8.50
CA GLY A 271 22.55 -10.64 9.92
C GLY A 271 22.02 -9.36 10.54
N GLY A 272 20.75 -9.38 10.96
CA GLY A 272 20.04 -8.23 11.50
C GLY A 272 18.52 -8.42 11.61
N ILE A 273 18.03 -8.27 12.85
CA ILE A 273 16.65 -8.06 13.35
C ILE A 273 15.58 -9.13 13.02
N TYR A 274 15.62 -9.86 11.90
CA TYR A 274 14.65 -10.94 11.62
C TYR A 274 15.20 -12.03 10.69
N ASP A 275 14.59 -13.22 10.77
CA ASP A 275 14.95 -14.41 9.98
C ASP A 275 14.62 -14.21 8.49
N PHE A 276 15.56 -14.56 7.59
CA PHE A 276 15.35 -14.52 6.15
C PHE A 276 14.12 -15.36 5.72
N SER A 277 13.86 -16.47 6.43
CA SER A 277 12.75 -17.36 6.16
C SER A 277 11.39 -16.85 6.67
N SER A 278 11.38 -15.80 7.48
CA SER A 278 10.15 -15.27 8.10
C SER A 278 9.17 -14.67 7.09
N ASP A 279 7.90 -14.60 7.47
CA ASP A 279 6.85 -14.00 6.66
C ASP A 279 7.03 -12.48 6.50
N GLU A 280 7.51 -11.79 7.55
CA GLU A 280 7.84 -10.36 7.48
C GLU A 280 8.99 -10.09 6.50
N SER A 281 9.97 -11.00 6.46
CA SER A 281 11.08 -10.94 5.52
C SER A 281 10.60 -11.12 4.08
N ALA A 282 9.74 -12.12 3.85
CA ALA A 282 9.14 -12.36 2.54
C ALA A 282 8.29 -11.19 2.05
N ASP A 283 7.46 -10.59 2.92
CA ASP A 283 6.64 -9.44 2.57
C ASP A 283 7.51 -8.21 2.21
N MET A 284 8.59 -8.00 2.97
CA MET A 284 9.57 -6.95 2.68
C MET A 284 10.28 -7.18 1.33
N ARG A 285 10.71 -8.41 1.02
CA ARG A 285 11.35 -8.74 -0.26
C ARG A 285 10.38 -8.59 -1.43
N ALA A 286 9.11 -8.97 -1.25
CA ALA A 286 8.07 -8.74 -2.24
C ALA A 286 7.90 -7.24 -2.54
N ALA A 287 7.92 -6.38 -1.52
CA ALA A 287 7.88 -4.92 -1.72
C ALA A 287 9.15 -4.39 -2.41
N ALA A 288 10.34 -4.93 -2.11
CA ALA A 288 11.58 -4.58 -2.79
C ALA A 288 11.55 -4.95 -4.28
N ALA A 289 11.10 -6.17 -4.57
CA ALA A 289 10.93 -6.67 -5.93
C ALA A 289 9.95 -5.82 -6.74
N TYR A 290 8.81 -5.46 -6.14
CA TYR A 290 7.86 -4.52 -6.74
C TYR A 290 8.53 -3.18 -7.08
N ALA A 291 9.31 -2.63 -6.16
CA ALA A 291 10.00 -1.35 -6.38
C ALA A 291 10.99 -1.41 -7.55
N ILE A 292 11.77 -2.49 -7.66
CA ILE A 292 12.69 -2.71 -8.80
C ILE A 292 11.92 -2.70 -10.13
N LEU A 293 10.82 -3.45 -10.22
CA LEU A 293 10.00 -3.52 -11.43
C LEU A 293 9.44 -2.14 -11.81
N LYS A 294 8.95 -1.37 -10.83
CA LYS A 294 8.42 -0.03 -11.10
C LYS A 294 9.50 0.97 -11.49
N ILE A 295 10.68 0.92 -10.86
CA ILE A 295 11.80 1.80 -11.20
C ILE A 295 12.29 1.53 -12.63
N ASN A 296 12.49 0.27 -12.99
CA ASN A 296 12.94 -0.11 -14.34
C ASN A 296 11.86 0.16 -15.39
N GLY A 297 10.59 -0.11 -15.08
CA GLY A 297 9.47 0.17 -15.98
C GLY A 297 9.28 1.65 -16.31
N ARG A 298 9.73 2.59 -15.46
CA ARG A 298 9.72 4.04 -15.75
C ARG A 298 10.87 4.51 -16.64
N GLN A 299 11.87 3.66 -16.86
CA GLN A 299 13.11 4.03 -17.56
C GLN A 299 13.17 3.47 -18.99
N LYS A 300 12.18 2.66 -19.35
CA LYS A 300 11.91 2.22 -20.71
C LYS A 300 11.09 3.29 -21.42
#